data_AF-A0A9L0JTQ7-F1
#
_entry.id   AF-A0A9L0JTQ7-F1
#
_cell.length_a   1.000
_cell.length_b   1.000
_cell.length_c   1.000
_cell.angle_alpha   90.00
_cell.angle_beta   90.00
_cell.angle_gamma   90.00
#
_symmetry.space_group_name_H-M   'P 1'
#
loop_
_entity.id
_entity.type
_entity.pdbx_description
1 polymer ?
#
loop_
_entity_poly.entity_id
_entity_poly.type
_entity_poly.pdbx_seq_one_letter_code
_entity_poly.pdbx_strand_id
1 'polypeptide(L)'
;MALKKFVMVKFLNDSIVDPVDSEWFGFYRSGQAKETIPLQETTLYTQDRLGLKEMDKAGQLVFLAVEGDHLQLSEEWFYSHIIPFLE
;
A
#
# COMPACT_ATOMS: atom_id res chain seq x y z
N MET A 1 22.60 -5.01 1.61
CA MET A 1 21.57 -4.42 2.48
C MET A 1 20.22 -4.97 2.04
N ALA A 2 19.34 -5.36 2.98
CA ALA A 2 18.01 -5.86 2.68
C ALA A 2 16.95 -4.90 3.25
N LEU A 3 15.78 -4.82 2.61
CA LEU A 3 14.66 -3.99 3.06
C LEU A 3 14.08 -4.55 4.37
N LYS A 4 14.00 -3.73 5.42
CA LYS A 4 13.45 -4.17 6.73
C LYS A 4 11.93 -4.13 6.76
N LYS A 5 11.36 -3.00 6.32
CA LYS A 5 9.91 -2.75 6.23
C LYS A 5 9.60 -2.12 4.88
N PHE A 6 8.48 -2.51 4.29
CA PHE A 6 7.87 -1.84 3.16
C PHE A 6 6.56 -1.23 3.62
N VAL A 7 6.58 0.09 3.84
CA VAL A 7 5.44 0.86 4.35
C VAL A 7 4.71 1.50 3.18
N MET A 8 3.42 1.22 3.05
CA MET A 8 2.53 1.74 2.02
C MET A 8 1.45 2.59 2.69
N VAL A 9 1.31 3.84 2.26
CA VAL A 9 0.32 4.79 2.80
C VAL A 9 -0.75 4.99 1.74
N LYS A 10 -2.02 4.80 2.12
CA LYS A 10 -3.19 5.04 1.27
C LYS A 10 -3.97 6.27 1.73
N PHE A 11 -4.27 7.18 0.82
CA PHE A 11 -5.13 8.33 1.06
C PHE A 11 -6.59 7.95 0.76
N LEU A 12 -7.44 7.97 1.78
CA LEU A 12 -8.80 7.41 1.68
C LEU A 12 -9.73 8.22 0.78
N ASN A 13 -9.38 9.48 0.49
CA ASN A 13 -10.17 10.39 -0.34
C ASN A 13 -9.40 10.84 -1.58
N ASP A 14 -8.38 10.08 -2.00
CA ASP A 14 -7.55 10.42 -3.15
C ASP A 14 -8.38 10.58 -4.43
N SER A 15 -8.25 11.73 -5.07
CA SER A 15 -8.91 12.09 -6.33
C SER A 15 -7.97 12.10 -7.54
N ILE A 16 -6.68 11.78 -7.32
CA ILE A 16 -5.60 11.85 -8.31
C ILE A 16 -5.19 10.45 -8.78
N VAL A 17 -5.07 9.49 -7.85
CA VAL A 17 -4.64 8.12 -8.15
C VAL A 17 -5.84 7.26 -8.55
N ASP A 18 -5.80 6.73 -9.77
CA ASP A 18 -6.84 5.85 -10.30
C ASP A 18 -6.27 4.48 -10.72
N PRO A 19 -6.57 3.36 -10.01
CA PRO A 19 -7.40 3.29 -8.80
C PRO A 19 -6.60 3.55 -7.51
N VAL A 20 -7.23 4.12 -6.49
CA VAL A 20 -6.64 4.36 -5.14
C VAL A 20 -6.05 3.08 -4.52
N ASP A 21 -6.59 1.90 -4.85
CA ASP A 21 -6.04 0.61 -4.41
C ASP A 21 -4.59 0.36 -4.85
N SER A 22 -4.11 1.06 -5.88
CA SER A 22 -2.72 1.03 -6.37
C SER A 22 -1.71 1.48 -5.30
N GLU A 23 -2.10 2.38 -4.40
CA GLU A 23 -1.26 2.85 -3.28
C GLU A 23 -0.90 1.70 -2.30
N TRP A 24 -1.73 0.66 -2.27
CA TRP A 24 -1.52 -0.56 -1.50
C TRP A 24 -1.26 -1.79 -2.39
N PHE A 25 -0.70 -1.57 -3.58
CA PHE A 25 -0.32 -2.64 -4.52
C PHE A 25 -1.50 -3.48 -5.04
N GLY A 26 -2.74 -3.05 -4.80
CA GLY A 26 -3.94 -3.56 -5.45
C GLY A 26 -4.13 -2.95 -6.83
N PHE A 27 -5.09 -3.44 -7.60
CA PHE A 27 -5.41 -2.88 -8.91
C PHE A 27 -6.79 -3.31 -9.38
N TYR A 28 -7.25 -2.81 -10.54
CA TYR A 28 -8.43 -3.35 -11.20
C TYR A 28 -8.30 -4.85 -11.49
N ARG A 29 -9.39 -5.59 -11.32
CA ARG A 29 -9.50 -6.98 -11.77
C ARG A 29 -9.28 -7.03 -13.29
N SER A 30 -8.39 -7.90 -13.75
CA SER A 30 -8.02 -8.00 -15.18
C SER A 30 -9.23 -8.18 -16.09
N GLY A 31 -9.22 -7.49 -17.23
CA GLY A 31 -10.27 -7.56 -18.26
C GLY A 31 -11.36 -6.48 -18.14
N GLN A 32 -11.28 -5.58 -17.16
CA GLN A 32 -12.22 -4.48 -16.94
C GLN A 32 -11.57 -3.36 -16.10
N ALA A 33 -12.29 -2.25 -15.87
CA ALA A 33 -11.79 -1.05 -15.16
C ALA A 33 -12.82 -0.48 -14.16
N LYS A 34 -13.52 -1.35 -13.42
CA LYS A 34 -14.57 -0.99 -12.47
C LYS A 34 -14.35 -1.60 -11.09
N GLU A 35 -14.17 -2.92 -11.01
CA GLU A 35 -13.91 -3.65 -9.77
C GLU A 35 -12.40 -3.72 -9.50
N THR A 36 -11.97 -3.41 -8.28
CA THR A 36 -10.57 -3.58 -7.83
C THR A 36 -10.40 -4.85 -7.00
N ILE A 37 -9.17 -5.36 -6.97
CA ILE A 37 -8.75 -6.48 -6.12
C ILE A 37 -7.54 -6.06 -5.29
N PRO A 38 -7.43 -6.51 -4.03
CA PRO A 38 -6.29 -6.22 -3.19
C PRO A 38 -5.05 -7.00 -3.66
N LEU A 39 -3.86 -6.58 -3.21
CA LEU A 39 -2.58 -7.24 -3.49
C LEU A 39 -2.67 -8.76 -3.33
N GLN A 40 -3.28 -9.24 -2.24
CA GLN A 40 -3.33 -10.66 -1.85
C GLN A 40 -4.08 -11.54 -2.86
N GLU A 41 -4.99 -10.97 -3.65
CA GLU A 41 -5.74 -11.68 -4.70
C GLU A 41 -5.04 -11.64 -6.07
N THR A 42 -3.98 -10.85 -6.23
CA THR A 42 -3.28 -10.71 -7.51
C THR A 42 -2.42 -11.93 -7.85
N THR A 43 -2.18 -12.17 -9.14
CA THR A 43 -1.18 -13.15 -9.60
C THR A 43 0.23 -12.81 -9.12
N LEU A 44 0.54 -11.50 -8.99
CA LEU A 44 1.82 -11.01 -8.48
C LEU A 44 2.14 -11.58 -7.10
N TYR A 45 1.17 -11.49 -6.17
CA TYR A 45 1.31 -11.99 -4.80
C TYR A 45 1.17 -13.51 -4.72
N THR A 46 0.17 -14.10 -5.38
CA THR A 46 -0.10 -15.54 -5.26
C THR A 46 1.04 -16.41 -5.79
N GLN A 47 1.71 -15.97 -6.85
CA GLN A 47 2.93 -16.58 -7.41
C GLN A 47 4.23 -16.02 -6.83
N ASP A 48 4.13 -15.07 -5.90
CA ASP A 48 5.22 -14.43 -5.18
C ASP A 48 6.38 -13.92 -6.04
N ARG A 49 6.06 -13.28 -7.18
CA ARG A 49 7.07 -12.93 -8.20
C ARG A 49 8.08 -11.86 -7.73
N LEU A 50 7.76 -11.15 -6.66
CA LEU A 50 8.60 -10.10 -6.06
C LEU A 50 8.96 -10.38 -4.60
N GLY A 51 8.57 -11.54 -4.04
CA GLY A 51 8.75 -11.82 -2.60
C GLY A 51 7.76 -11.10 -1.68
N LEU A 52 6.71 -10.46 -2.21
CA LEU A 52 5.72 -9.72 -1.41
C LEU A 52 4.94 -10.65 -0.46
N LYS A 53 4.68 -11.90 -0.84
CA LYS A 53 3.98 -12.86 0.01
C LYS A 53 4.88 -13.37 1.13
N GLU A 54 6.16 -13.60 0.85
CA GLU A 54 7.16 -13.87 1.88
C GLU A 54 7.30 -12.70 2.87
N MET A 55 7.43 -11.47 2.35
CA MET A 55 7.50 -10.26 3.18
C MET A 55 6.26 -10.06 4.05
N ASP A 56 5.06 -10.28 3.48
CA ASP A 56 3.79 -10.15 4.21
C ASP A 56 3.73 -11.16 5.37
N LYS A 57 4.06 -12.43 5.12
CA LYS A 57 4.15 -13.47 6.16
C LYS A 57 5.19 -13.16 7.23
N ALA A 58 6.29 -12.49 6.87
CA ALA A 58 7.32 -12.05 7.80
C ALA A 58 6.95 -10.74 8.53
N GLY A 59 5.74 -10.19 8.29
CA GLY A 59 5.29 -8.93 8.89
C GLY A 59 6.09 -7.72 8.43
N GLN A 60 6.67 -7.78 7.23
CA GLN A 60 7.50 -6.71 6.66
C GLN A 60 6.70 -5.71 5.83
N LEU A 61 5.52 -6.08 5.34
CA LEU A 61 4.59 -5.14 4.72
C LEU A 61 3.80 -4.41 5.80
N VAL A 62 3.69 -3.09 5.68
CA VAL A 62 2.90 -2.23 6.57
C VAL A 62 1.94 -1.42 5.71
N PHE A 63 0.65 -1.54 6.00
CA PHE A 63 -0.41 -0.83 5.31
C PHE A 63 -0.98 0.23 6.25
N LEU A 64 -0.70 1.50 5.96
CA LEU A 64 -1.24 2.66 6.67
C LEU A 64 -2.27 3.37 5.80
N ALA A 65 -3.33 3.89 6.42
CA ALA A 65 -4.33 4.71 5.74
C ALA A 65 -4.55 6.01 6.50
N VAL A 66 -4.85 7.07 5.76
CA VAL A 66 -5.13 8.40 6.31
C VAL A 66 -6.29 9.04 5.53
N GLU A 67 -7.18 9.73 6.24
CA GLU A 67 -8.19 10.57 5.59
C GLU A 67 -7.53 11.81 4.96
N GLY A 68 -7.96 12.17 3.76
CA GLY A 68 -7.35 13.23 2.97
C GLY A 68 -7.26 12.86 1.49
N ASP A 69 -7.17 13.90 0.66
CA ASP A 69 -6.85 13.75 -0.77
C ASP A 69 -5.35 13.45 -0.96
N HIS A 70 -4.88 13.34 -2.20
CA HIS A 70 -3.53 12.97 -2.56
C HIS A 70 -2.46 13.78 -1.81
N LEU A 71 -1.60 13.08 -1.06
CA LEU A 71 -0.52 13.68 -0.25
C LEU A 71 -1.00 14.64 0.85
N GLN A 72 -2.29 14.62 1.19
CA GLN A 72 -2.84 15.42 2.27
C GLN A 72 -2.76 14.65 3.59
N LEU A 73 -1.79 15.01 4.43
CA LEU A 73 -1.65 14.52 5.80
C LEU A 73 -1.20 15.64 6.74
N SER A 74 -1.53 15.52 8.03
CA SER A 74 -1.08 16.47 9.04
C SER A 74 0.35 16.17 9.51
N GLU A 75 1.03 17.18 10.05
CA GLU A 75 2.31 16.98 10.73
C GLU A 75 2.17 15.96 11.88
N GLU A 76 1.10 16.07 12.68
CA GLU A 76 0.81 15.13 13.77
C GLU A 76 0.75 13.68 13.28
N TRP A 77 0.07 13.44 12.16
CA TRP A 77 -0.01 12.11 11.56
C TRP A 77 1.37 11.63 11.08
N PHE A 78 2.14 12.50 10.42
CA PHE A 78 3.49 12.18 9.96
C PHE A 78 4.43 11.79 11.11
N TYR A 79 4.47 12.59 12.18
CA TYR A 79 5.29 12.31 13.36
C TYR A 79 4.87 11.02 14.06
N SER A 80 3.57 10.72 14.14
CA SER A 80 3.07 9.54 14.83
C SER A 80 3.20 8.24 14.03
N HIS A 81 3.13 8.29 12.69
CA HIS A 81 3.04 7.08 11.85
C HIS A 81 4.24 6.85 10.93
N ILE A 82 5.01 7.88 10.55
CA ILE A 82 6.13 7.74 9.60
C ILE A 82 7.49 7.80 10.30
N ILE A 83 7.69 8.76 11.20
CA ILE A 83 8.97 8.91 11.92
C ILE A 83 9.43 7.62 12.61
N PRO A 84 8.57 6.79 13.23
CA PRO A 84 9.00 5.52 13.85
C PRO A 84 9.68 4.52 12.89
N PHE A 85 9.59 4.71 11.57
CA PHE A 85 10.27 3.88 10.57
C PHE A 85 11.62 4.44 10.09
N LEU A 86 11.98 5.66 10.50
CA LEU A 86 13.19 6.36 10.08
C LEU A 86 14.27 6.43 11.18
N GLU A 87 13.92 6.03 12.40
CA GLU A 87 14.81 5.97 13.57
C GLU A 87 15.64 4.68 13.65
#